data_AF-A0A7S0Y1W8-F1
#
_entry.id   AF-A0A7S0Y1W8-F1
#
_cell.length_a   1.000
_cell.length_b   1.000
_cell.length_c   1.000
_cell.angle_alpha   90.00
_cell.angle_beta   90.00
_cell.angle_gamma   90.00
#
_symmetry.space_group_name_H-M   'P 1'
#
loop_
_entity.id
_entity.type
_entity.pdbx_description
1 polymer ?
#
loop_
_entity_poly.entity_id
_entity_poly.type
_entity_poly.pdbx_seq_one_letter_code
_entity_poly.pdbx_strand_id
1 'polypeptide(L)'
;LPLFCAMSSTLLEQARLSHQELEQGVGRIVKLLAHETKTHKQKLIQQHKVLKHVQGLQKTAAKLVTHYEDKDQAVEAEKEGMGGSEIFGSFYGRLKDLRDYHRKFPNLYHESEVDSFVASLDDDAEIMGQFTGEEFAGRFLDLNPLHMNFINLKGTKAVTYEAYLAIFSDFSGVPKEVRTKKYCEYVKELRDYLVSFIKRTQPLQDVDKLIRECEEEYEEKWEEEAGNEEDEMDKDFERGIDLEEMGGWEELAALGL
;
A
#
# COMPACT_ATOMS: atom_id res chain seq x y z
N LEU A 1 13.24 -13.11 -19.07
CA LEU A 1 14.54 -12.73 -18.45
C LEU A 1 14.47 -11.23 -18.21
N PRO A 2 14.76 -10.70 -17.02
CA PRO A 2 14.64 -9.27 -16.80
C PRO A 2 15.66 -8.55 -17.68
N LEU A 3 15.23 -7.50 -18.38
CA LEU A 3 16.05 -6.53 -19.11
C LEU A 3 17.09 -5.79 -18.24
N PHE A 4 17.27 -6.22 -16.99
CA PHE A 4 18.28 -5.72 -16.09
C PHE A 4 19.67 -6.14 -16.60
N CYS A 5 20.48 -5.12 -16.89
CA CYS A 5 21.93 -5.20 -17.12
C CYS A 5 22.40 -5.33 -18.59
N ALA A 6 21.80 -4.57 -19.50
CA ALA A 6 22.55 -4.09 -20.67
C ALA A 6 22.91 -2.62 -20.44
N MET A 7 23.84 -2.32 -19.53
CA MET A 7 24.35 -0.97 -19.35
C MET A 7 25.00 -0.52 -20.67
N SER A 8 24.36 0.38 -21.41
CA SER A 8 25.06 1.18 -22.41
C SER A 8 26.08 2.07 -21.68
N SER A 9 27.20 2.38 -22.34
CA SER A 9 28.27 3.18 -21.76
C SER A 9 27.92 4.66 -21.61
N THR A 10 26.88 5.14 -22.29
CA THR A 10 26.50 6.56 -22.34
C THR A 10 25.23 6.85 -21.53
N LEU A 11 25.21 7.96 -20.81
CA LEU A 11 24.10 8.40 -19.97
C LEU A 11 22.89 8.75 -20.84
N LEU A 12 23.12 9.39 -21.99
CA LEU A 12 22.06 9.69 -22.96
C LEU A 12 21.35 8.43 -23.48
N GLU A 13 22.08 7.34 -23.73
CA GLU A 13 21.46 6.08 -24.17
C GLU A 13 20.73 5.39 -23.01
N GLN A 14 21.24 5.48 -21.78
CA GLN A 14 20.51 4.99 -20.60
C GLN A 14 19.20 5.74 -20.39
N ALA A 15 19.17 7.05 -20.58
CA ALA A 15 17.95 7.85 -20.56
C ALA A 15 17.00 7.44 -21.69
N ARG A 16 17.50 7.26 -22.92
CA ARG A 16 16.69 6.80 -24.06
C ARG A 16 16.06 5.43 -23.80
N LEU A 17 16.84 4.48 -23.27
CA LEU A 17 16.38 3.15 -22.90
C LEU A 17 15.33 3.19 -21.78
N SER A 18 15.50 4.07 -20.79
CA SER A 18 14.53 4.25 -19.71
C SER A 18 13.20 4.78 -20.23
N HIS A 19 13.21 5.79 -21.12
CA HIS A 19 12.00 6.28 -21.80
C HIS A 19 11.33 5.20 -22.62
N GLN A 20 12.11 4.41 -23.36
CA GLN A 20 11.58 3.29 -24.13
C GLN A 20 10.94 2.23 -23.21
N GLU A 21 11.55 1.89 -22.08
CA GLU A 21 10.99 0.96 -21.10
C GLU A 21 9.66 1.48 -20.53
N LEU A 22 9.56 2.79 -20.28
CA LEU A 22 8.32 3.42 -19.85
C LEU A 22 7.20 3.25 -20.88
N GLU A 23 7.45 3.63 -22.14
CA GLU A 23 6.47 3.51 -23.23
C GLU A 23 6.05 2.06 -23.47
N GLN A 24 7.01 1.14 -23.54
CA GLN A 24 6.72 -0.28 -23.72
C GLN A 24 5.95 -0.84 -22.51
N GLY A 25 6.29 -0.43 -21.29
CA GLY A 25 5.60 -0.86 -20.09
C GLY A 25 4.15 -0.39 -20.06
N VAL A 26 3.87 0.86 -20.46
CA VAL A 26 2.50 1.36 -20.62
C VAL A 26 1.74 0.53 -21.66
N GLY A 27 2.36 0.26 -22.82
CA GLY A 27 1.78 -0.61 -23.84
C GLY A 27 1.46 -2.02 -23.33
N ARG A 28 2.34 -2.62 -22.51
CA ARG A 28 2.10 -3.92 -21.85
C ARG A 28 0.92 -3.85 -20.89
N ILE A 29 0.82 -2.81 -20.06
CA ILE A 29 -0.30 -2.62 -19.13
C ILE A 29 -1.63 -2.50 -19.90
N VAL A 30 -1.67 -1.68 -20.96
CA VAL A 30 -2.87 -1.50 -21.79
C VAL A 30 -3.30 -2.83 -22.40
N LYS A 31 -2.36 -3.58 -22.98
CA LYS A 31 -2.63 -4.91 -23.56
C LYS A 31 -3.11 -5.91 -22.51
N LEU A 32 -2.49 -5.92 -21.32
CA LEU A 32 -2.90 -6.78 -20.21
C LEU A 32 -4.32 -6.48 -19.76
N LEU A 33 -4.67 -5.20 -19.56
CA LEU A 33 -6.00 -4.77 -19.13
C LEU A 33 -7.07 -4.96 -20.22
N ALA A 34 -6.70 -4.87 -21.50
CA ALA A 34 -7.60 -5.13 -22.62
C ALA A 34 -7.98 -6.62 -22.74
N HIS A 35 -7.19 -7.53 -22.18
CA HIS A 35 -7.50 -8.95 -22.18
C HIS A 35 -8.62 -9.27 -21.17
N GLU A 36 -9.69 -9.89 -21.65
CA GLU A 36 -10.82 -10.28 -20.80
C GLU A 36 -10.45 -11.46 -19.89
N THR A 37 -10.75 -11.33 -18.60
CA THR A 37 -10.56 -12.41 -17.61
C THR A 37 -11.87 -13.14 -17.39
N LYS A 38 -11.86 -14.48 -17.52
CA LYS A 38 -13.06 -15.31 -17.37
C LYS A 38 -13.32 -15.69 -15.92
N THR A 39 -12.26 -15.88 -15.14
CA THR A 39 -12.36 -16.34 -13.74
C THR A 39 -11.91 -15.27 -12.74
N HIS A 40 -12.40 -15.36 -11.51
CA HIS A 40 -11.95 -14.53 -10.40
C HIS A 40 -10.42 -14.59 -10.22
N LYS A 41 -9.85 -15.80 -10.29
CA LYS A 41 -8.40 -16.03 -10.15
C LYS A 41 -7.61 -15.32 -11.24
N GLN A 42 -8.03 -15.44 -12.50
CA GLN A 42 -7.40 -14.74 -13.62
C GLN A 42 -7.47 -13.22 -13.43
N LYS A 43 -8.61 -12.68 -12.97
CA LYS A 43 -8.76 -11.24 -12.68
C LYS A 43 -7.78 -10.79 -11.60
N LEU A 44 -7.67 -11.55 -10.52
CA LEU A 44 -6.75 -11.26 -9.43
C LEU A 44 -5.29 -11.29 -9.89
N ILE A 45 -4.88 -12.35 -10.60
CA ILE A 45 -3.52 -12.50 -11.15
C ILE A 45 -3.20 -11.35 -12.11
N GLN A 46 -4.15 -10.99 -12.99
CA GLN A 46 -4.00 -9.86 -13.90
C GLN A 46 -3.74 -8.56 -13.14
N GLN A 47 -4.53 -8.26 -12.10
CA GLN A 47 -4.38 -7.04 -11.30
C GLN A 47 -3.02 -6.97 -10.59
N HIS A 48 -2.56 -8.07 -10.00
CA HIS A 48 -1.22 -8.16 -9.38
C HIS A 48 -0.10 -7.95 -10.39
N LYS A 49 -0.21 -8.53 -11.60
CA LYS A 49 0.78 -8.30 -12.66
C LYS A 49 0.79 -6.86 -13.14
N VAL A 50 -0.38 -6.25 -13.28
CA VAL A 50 -0.47 -4.82 -13.60
C VAL A 50 0.22 -3.99 -12.52
N LEU A 51 -0.03 -4.27 -11.23
CA LEU A 51 0.66 -3.58 -10.14
C LEU A 51 2.19 -3.74 -10.24
N LYS A 52 2.68 -4.96 -10.48
CA LYS A 52 4.13 -5.25 -10.65
C LYS A 52 4.73 -4.43 -11.79
N HIS A 53 4.01 -4.28 -12.90
CA HIS A 53 4.43 -3.41 -14.01
C HIS A 53 4.43 -1.94 -13.60
N VAL A 54 3.35 -1.43 -12.99
CA VAL A 54 3.25 -0.04 -12.53
C VAL A 54 4.40 0.31 -11.58
N GLN A 55 4.69 -0.54 -10.59
CA GLN A 55 5.80 -0.34 -9.66
C GLN A 55 7.16 -0.36 -10.37
N GLY A 56 7.33 -1.23 -11.37
CA GLY A 56 8.52 -1.25 -12.24
C GLY A 56 8.70 0.08 -12.98
N LEU A 57 7.63 0.59 -13.59
CA LEU A 57 7.65 1.86 -14.30
C LEU A 57 7.91 3.04 -13.38
N GLN A 58 7.30 3.07 -12.19
CA GLN A 58 7.59 4.10 -11.18
C GLN A 58 9.06 4.11 -10.78
N LYS A 59 9.70 2.93 -10.62
CA LYS A 59 11.13 2.84 -10.33
C LYS A 59 11.99 3.35 -11.49
N THR A 60 11.66 3.00 -12.74
CA THR A 60 12.38 3.50 -13.92
C THR A 60 12.19 5.01 -14.08
N ALA A 61 10.98 5.53 -13.86
CA ALA A 61 10.69 6.96 -13.89
C ALA A 61 11.46 7.71 -12.80
N ALA A 62 11.52 7.19 -11.57
CA ALA A 62 12.30 7.79 -10.50
C ALA A 62 13.80 7.86 -10.84
N LYS A 63 14.36 6.78 -11.39
CA LYS A 63 15.75 6.78 -11.89
C LYS A 63 15.97 7.82 -12.99
N LEU A 64 15.03 7.94 -13.91
CA LEU A 64 15.09 8.91 -14.99
C LEU A 64 15.02 10.36 -14.48
N VAL A 65 14.18 10.64 -13.47
CA VAL A 65 14.15 11.95 -12.79
C VAL A 65 15.51 12.24 -12.16
N THR A 66 16.08 11.30 -11.40
CA THR A 66 17.42 11.50 -10.81
C THR A 66 18.51 11.72 -11.86
N HIS A 67 18.38 11.08 -13.02
CA HIS A 67 19.29 11.26 -14.14
C HIS A 67 19.14 12.65 -14.79
N TYR A 68 17.94 13.22 -14.84
CA TYR A 68 17.71 14.57 -15.34
C TYR A 68 18.11 15.67 -14.34
N GLU A 69 18.10 15.39 -13.03
CA GLU A 69 18.60 16.32 -12.02
C GLU A 69 20.11 16.59 -12.18
N ASP A 70 20.87 15.64 -12.75
CA ASP A 70 22.29 15.78 -13.12
C ASP A 70 23.17 16.43 -12.02
N LYS A 71 23.02 15.97 -10.78
CA LYS A 71 23.70 16.57 -9.60
C LYS A 71 25.22 16.54 -9.69
N ASP A 72 25.77 15.55 -10.38
CA ASP A 72 27.20 15.33 -10.62
C ASP A 72 27.69 15.95 -11.93
N GLN A 73 26.81 16.61 -12.70
CA GLN A 73 27.09 17.20 -14.01
C GLN A 73 27.66 16.20 -15.02
N ALA A 74 27.40 14.92 -14.82
CA ALA A 74 27.95 13.86 -15.66
C ALA A 74 27.31 13.88 -17.06
N VAL A 75 26.04 14.27 -17.16
CA VAL A 75 25.34 14.41 -18.45
C VAL A 75 25.88 15.63 -19.21
N GLU A 76 26.08 16.77 -18.53
CA GLU A 76 26.72 17.94 -19.16
C GLU A 76 28.16 17.65 -19.59
N ALA A 77 28.96 16.95 -18.77
CA ALA A 77 30.30 16.53 -19.16
C ALA A 77 30.30 15.60 -20.40
N GLU A 78 29.31 14.71 -20.51
CA GLU A 78 29.15 13.87 -21.71
C GLU A 78 28.83 14.72 -22.95
N LYS A 79 27.94 15.71 -22.81
CA LYS A 79 27.55 16.66 -23.88
C LYS A 79 28.73 17.51 -24.33
N GLU A 80 29.48 18.10 -23.42
CA GLU A 80 30.70 18.86 -23.74
C GLU A 80 31.73 17.99 -24.44
N GLY A 81 31.89 16.74 -23.99
CA GLY A 81 32.73 15.73 -24.66
C GLY A 81 32.28 15.39 -26.08
N MET A 82 31.03 15.67 -26.47
CA MET A 82 30.57 15.55 -27.86
C MET A 82 31.01 16.73 -28.75
N GLY A 83 31.29 17.90 -28.16
CA GLY A 83 31.52 19.16 -28.88
C GLY A 83 32.97 19.67 -28.95
N GLY A 84 33.96 18.90 -28.49
CA GLY A 84 35.36 19.34 -28.31
C GLY A 84 36.27 19.36 -29.56
N SER A 85 37.60 19.42 -29.38
CA SER A 85 38.55 19.48 -30.52
C SER A 85 38.83 18.11 -31.18
N GLU A 86 38.51 16.99 -30.51
CA GLU A 86 38.70 15.61 -31.00
C GLU A 86 37.36 14.92 -31.34
N ILE A 87 36.46 15.64 -32.02
CA ILE A 87 35.09 15.16 -32.35
C ILE A 87 35.12 13.83 -33.12
N PHE A 88 36.01 13.69 -34.10
CA PHE A 88 36.03 12.50 -34.95
C PHE A 88 36.53 11.26 -34.21
N GLY A 89 37.58 11.37 -33.40
CA GLY A 89 38.12 10.24 -32.63
C GLY A 89 37.12 9.71 -31.60
N SER A 90 36.53 10.61 -30.83
CA SER A 90 35.49 10.28 -29.83
C SER A 90 34.23 9.70 -30.47
N PHE A 91 33.79 10.24 -31.62
CA PHE A 91 32.66 9.74 -32.38
C PHE A 91 32.89 8.30 -32.87
N TYR A 92 34.02 8.00 -33.50
CA TYR A 92 34.30 6.65 -33.99
C TYR A 92 34.50 5.64 -32.86
N GLY A 93 35.02 6.06 -31.70
CA GLY A 93 35.06 5.25 -30.50
C GLY A 93 33.65 4.86 -30.03
N ARG A 94 32.76 5.84 -29.86
CA ARG A 94 31.36 5.61 -29.46
C ARG A 94 30.59 4.78 -30.50
N LEU A 95 30.83 5.00 -31.79
CA LEU A 95 30.19 4.23 -32.86
C LEU A 95 30.63 2.75 -32.82
N LYS A 96 31.90 2.48 -32.50
CA LYS A 96 32.39 1.13 -32.28
C LYS A 96 31.70 0.47 -31.08
N ASP A 97 31.61 1.19 -29.96
CA ASP A 97 30.93 0.70 -28.76
C ASP A 97 29.45 0.40 -29.03
N LEU A 98 28.76 1.29 -29.76
CA LEU A 98 27.37 1.10 -30.17
C LEU A 98 27.21 -0.13 -31.06
N ARG A 99 28.08 -0.31 -32.05
CA ARG A 99 28.05 -1.50 -32.93
C ARG A 99 28.30 -2.77 -32.14
N ASP A 100 29.25 -2.76 -31.21
CA ASP A 100 29.57 -3.90 -30.36
C ASP A 100 28.42 -4.21 -29.40
N TYR A 101 27.71 -3.20 -28.89
CA TYR A 101 26.49 -3.35 -28.10
C TYR A 101 25.38 -4.03 -28.93
N HIS A 102 25.04 -3.52 -30.11
CA HIS A 102 24.01 -4.13 -30.96
C HIS A 102 24.39 -5.52 -31.47
N ARG A 103 25.69 -5.79 -31.65
CA ARG A 103 26.18 -7.14 -31.98
C ARG A 103 26.00 -8.12 -30.82
N LYS A 104 26.19 -7.67 -29.58
CA LYS A 104 25.95 -8.48 -28.36
C LYS A 104 24.47 -8.68 -28.10
N PHE A 105 23.64 -7.70 -28.44
CA PHE A 105 22.20 -7.70 -28.20
C PHE A 105 21.38 -7.56 -29.50
N PRO A 106 21.46 -8.52 -30.44
CA PRO A 106 20.82 -8.41 -31.76
C PRO A 106 19.29 -8.44 -31.69
N ASN A 107 18.71 -9.04 -30.64
CA ASN A 107 17.27 -9.20 -30.47
C ASN A 107 16.68 -8.29 -29.38
N LEU A 108 17.39 -7.23 -28.95
CA LEU A 108 16.87 -6.30 -27.94
C LEU A 108 15.50 -5.70 -28.33
N TYR A 109 15.20 -5.67 -29.63
CA TYR A 109 14.00 -5.07 -30.22
C TYR A 109 12.88 -6.06 -30.56
N HIS A 110 13.06 -7.37 -30.36
CA HIS A 110 12.00 -8.32 -30.72
C HIS A 110 10.92 -8.35 -29.65
N GLU A 111 9.87 -7.53 -29.83
CA GLU A 111 8.60 -7.68 -29.12
C GLU A 111 7.98 -9.03 -29.47
N SER A 112 8.24 -10.04 -28.65
CA SER A 112 7.47 -11.29 -28.62
C SER A 112 7.38 -11.79 -27.19
N GLU A 113 6.81 -10.97 -26.30
CA GLU A 113 6.49 -11.42 -24.94
C GLU A 113 5.00 -11.30 -24.61
N VAL A 114 4.18 -10.66 -25.46
CA VAL A 114 2.76 -10.40 -25.15
C VAL A 114 1.96 -11.69 -25.00
N ASP A 115 2.14 -12.66 -25.90
CA ASP A 115 1.49 -13.98 -25.79
C ASP A 115 1.98 -14.77 -24.56
N SER A 116 3.24 -14.59 -24.16
CA SER A 116 3.79 -15.21 -22.95
C SER A 116 3.19 -14.64 -21.67
N PHE A 117 2.83 -13.36 -21.65
CA PHE A 117 2.22 -12.72 -20.48
C PHE A 117 0.76 -13.15 -20.29
N VAL A 118 0.01 -13.26 -21.40
CA VAL A 118 -1.41 -13.69 -21.38
C VAL A 118 -1.53 -15.17 -21.01
N ALA A 119 -0.68 -16.04 -21.57
CA ALA A 119 -0.64 -17.46 -21.22
C ALA A 119 -0.32 -17.71 -19.72
N SER A 120 0.28 -16.72 -19.05
CA SER A 120 0.66 -16.80 -17.64
C SER A 120 -0.49 -16.40 -16.68
N LEU A 121 -1.66 -15.99 -17.16
CA LEU A 121 -2.78 -15.59 -16.28
C LEU A 121 -3.49 -16.78 -15.60
N ASP A 122 -3.25 -18.01 -16.06
CA ASP A 122 -3.93 -19.21 -15.55
C ASP A 122 -3.28 -19.76 -14.28
N ASP A 123 -1.95 -19.63 -14.14
CA ASP A 123 -1.21 -20.20 -13.01
C ASP A 123 0.00 -19.31 -12.65
N ASP A 124 -0.13 -18.59 -11.54
CA ASP A 124 0.95 -17.78 -10.97
C ASP A 124 1.12 -18.14 -9.49
N ALA A 125 2.04 -19.07 -9.24
CA ALA A 125 2.28 -19.61 -7.90
C ALA A 125 2.77 -18.55 -6.90
N GLU A 126 3.45 -17.49 -7.36
CA GLU A 126 3.93 -16.40 -6.50
C GLU A 126 2.74 -15.61 -5.95
N ILE A 127 1.77 -15.28 -6.81
CA ILE A 127 0.55 -14.54 -6.42
C ILE A 127 -0.38 -15.43 -5.62
N MET A 128 -0.59 -16.68 -6.07
CA MET A 128 -1.50 -17.60 -5.40
C MET A 128 -0.98 -18.03 -4.03
N GLY A 129 0.34 -18.11 -3.84
CA GLY A 129 0.97 -18.38 -2.55
C GLY A 129 0.79 -17.28 -1.50
N GLN A 130 0.28 -16.10 -1.89
CA GLN A 130 -0.06 -15.04 -0.93
C GLN A 130 -1.35 -15.33 -0.16
N PHE A 131 -2.16 -16.30 -0.60
CA PHE A 131 -3.45 -16.63 0.00
C PHE A 131 -3.42 -17.98 0.67
N THR A 132 -4.14 -18.11 1.78
CA THR A 132 -4.38 -19.42 2.39
C THR A 132 -5.40 -20.21 1.55
N GLY A 133 -5.48 -21.52 1.78
CA GLY A 133 -6.46 -22.37 1.10
C GLY A 133 -7.89 -21.99 1.46
N GLU A 134 -8.08 -21.56 2.70
CA GLU A 134 -9.32 -21.11 3.32
C GLU A 134 -9.80 -19.78 2.72
N GLU A 135 -8.87 -18.87 2.39
CA GLU A 135 -9.18 -17.58 1.75
C GLU A 135 -9.65 -17.73 0.28
N PHE A 136 -9.35 -18.89 -0.35
CA PHE A 136 -9.71 -19.22 -1.73
C PHE A 136 -9.35 -18.10 -2.73
N ALA A 137 -8.08 -17.66 -2.70
CA ALA A 137 -7.58 -16.55 -3.51
C ALA A 137 -8.40 -15.26 -3.34
N GLY A 138 -8.73 -14.91 -2.10
CA GLY A 138 -9.41 -13.65 -1.79
C GLY A 138 -10.93 -13.67 -1.85
N ARG A 139 -11.55 -14.84 -2.02
CA ARG A 139 -13.01 -14.96 -2.04
C ARG A 139 -13.62 -14.97 -0.64
N PHE A 140 -12.89 -15.49 0.33
CA PHE A 140 -13.33 -15.61 1.72
C PHE A 140 -12.27 -15.04 2.66
N LEU A 141 -12.70 -14.60 3.84
CA LEU A 141 -11.80 -14.22 4.93
C LEU A 141 -11.64 -15.43 5.86
N ASP A 142 -10.40 -15.73 6.22
CA ASP A 142 -10.10 -16.71 7.25
C ASP A 142 -9.98 -16.02 8.61
N LEU A 143 -11.12 -15.94 9.31
CA LEU A 143 -11.19 -15.35 10.65
C LEU A 143 -11.04 -16.40 11.76
N ASN A 144 -10.80 -17.67 11.42
CA ASN A 144 -10.68 -18.73 12.41
C ASN A 144 -9.45 -18.56 13.32
N PRO A 145 -8.25 -18.18 12.84
CA PRO A 145 -7.12 -17.87 13.72
C PRO A 145 -7.42 -16.73 14.70
N LEU A 146 -8.11 -15.68 14.22
CA LEU A 146 -8.49 -14.53 15.04
C LEU A 146 -9.54 -14.91 16.09
N HIS A 147 -10.49 -15.79 15.75
CA HIS A 147 -11.45 -16.35 16.71
C HIS A 147 -10.74 -17.13 17.83
N MET A 148 -9.74 -17.94 17.50
CA MET A 148 -8.94 -18.65 18.51
C MET A 148 -8.20 -17.67 19.44
N ASN A 149 -7.63 -16.60 18.89
CA ASN A 149 -6.97 -15.55 19.67
C ASN A 149 -7.97 -14.84 20.61
N PHE A 150 -9.20 -14.59 20.13
CA PHE A 150 -10.26 -13.97 20.90
C PHE A 150 -10.74 -14.83 22.08
N ILE A 151 -10.92 -16.14 21.87
CA ILE A 151 -11.31 -17.07 22.95
C ILE A 151 -10.22 -17.15 24.04
N ASN A 152 -8.95 -17.02 23.65
CA ASN A 152 -7.82 -17.07 24.58
C ASN A 152 -7.65 -15.80 25.44
N LEU A 153 -8.46 -14.76 25.21
CA LEU A 153 -8.44 -13.54 26.03
C LEU A 153 -9.00 -13.80 27.43
N LYS A 154 -8.47 -13.07 28.41
CA LYS A 154 -8.98 -13.14 29.79
C LYS A 154 -10.25 -12.31 29.90
N GLY A 155 -11.30 -12.89 30.49
CA GLY A 155 -12.57 -12.20 30.72
C GLY A 155 -13.57 -12.30 29.57
N THR A 156 -13.21 -12.93 28.44
CA THR A 156 -14.16 -13.26 27.38
C THR A 156 -14.90 -14.56 27.72
N LYS A 157 -16.18 -14.63 27.36
CA LYS A 157 -16.94 -15.88 27.41
C LYS A 157 -16.47 -16.76 26.24
N ALA A 158 -16.54 -18.08 26.39
CA ALA A 158 -16.35 -18.97 25.25
C ALA A 158 -17.48 -18.73 24.24
N VAL A 159 -17.14 -18.14 23.09
CA VAL A 159 -18.08 -17.80 22.02
C VAL A 159 -17.88 -18.77 20.87
N THR A 160 -18.97 -19.27 20.27
CA THR A 160 -18.91 -20.07 19.04
C THR A 160 -18.43 -19.21 17.86
N TYR A 161 -17.91 -19.84 16.79
CA TYR A 161 -17.42 -19.09 15.63
C TYR A 161 -18.53 -18.22 14.99
N GLU A 162 -19.75 -18.74 14.87
CA GLU A 162 -20.90 -17.99 14.35
C GLU A 162 -21.22 -16.75 15.18
N ALA A 163 -21.22 -16.88 16.51
CA ALA A 163 -21.46 -15.76 17.40
C ALA A 163 -20.29 -14.75 17.39
N TYR A 164 -19.05 -15.23 17.17
CA TYR A 164 -17.89 -14.35 16.95
C TYR A 164 -18.05 -13.51 15.67
N LEU A 165 -18.52 -14.10 14.57
CA LEU A 165 -18.76 -13.38 13.32
C LEU A 165 -19.83 -12.28 13.45
N ALA A 166 -20.73 -12.37 14.42
CA ALA A 166 -21.71 -11.32 14.69
C ALA A 166 -21.13 -10.13 15.49
N ILE A 167 -20.03 -10.34 16.23
CA ILE A 167 -19.49 -9.35 17.19
C ILE A 167 -18.12 -8.78 16.79
N PHE A 168 -17.36 -9.43 15.91
CA PHE A 168 -15.95 -9.06 15.65
C PHE A 168 -15.77 -7.63 15.10
N SER A 169 -16.81 -7.06 14.51
CA SER A 169 -16.84 -5.69 13.99
C SER A 169 -17.44 -4.65 14.95
N ASP A 170 -18.08 -5.10 16.03
CA ASP A 170 -18.70 -4.22 17.02
C ASP A 170 -17.81 -4.10 18.26
N PHE A 171 -17.13 -2.95 18.36
CA PHE A 171 -16.22 -2.64 19.46
C PHE A 171 -16.92 -1.92 20.62
N SER A 172 -18.17 -1.48 20.44
CA SER A 172 -18.90 -0.66 21.43
C SER A 172 -19.31 -1.47 22.67
N GLY A 173 -19.71 -2.73 22.47
CA GLY A 173 -20.21 -3.62 23.52
C GLY A 173 -19.13 -4.29 24.37
N VAL A 174 -17.85 -3.94 24.22
CA VAL A 174 -16.74 -4.66 24.86
C VAL A 174 -16.51 -4.17 26.30
N PRO A 175 -16.71 -5.03 27.32
CA PRO A 175 -16.55 -4.67 28.72
C PRO A 175 -15.12 -4.18 29.03
N LYS A 176 -14.97 -3.23 29.96
CA LYS A 176 -13.67 -2.66 30.32
C LYS A 176 -12.69 -3.71 30.85
N GLU A 177 -13.21 -4.78 31.46
CA GLU A 177 -12.45 -5.92 31.98
C GLU A 177 -11.74 -6.70 30.88
N VAL A 178 -12.27 -6.67 29.65
CA VAL A 178 -11.72 -7.36 28.48
C VAL A 178 -10.72 -6.49 27.74
N ARG A 179 -10.79 -5.15 27.86
CA ARG A 179 -9.88 -4.15 27.25
C ARG A 179 -8.49 -4.14 27.89
N THR A 180 -7.89 -5.31 27.96
CA THR A 180 -6.54 -5.55 28.43
C THR A 180 -5.54 -5.34 27.29
N LYS A 181 -4.24 -5.27 27.61
CA LYS A 181 -3.17 -5.19 26.60
C LYS A 181 -3.28 -6.26 25.51
N LYS A 182 -3.66 -7.49 25.89
CA LYS A 182 -3.85 -8.60 24.95
C LYS A 182 -5.01 -8.38 23.99
N TYR A 183 -6.08 -7.72 24.44
CA TYR A 183 -7.19 -7.37 23.56
C TYR A 183 -6.75 -6.31 22.54
N CYS A 184 -5.96 -5.32 22.96
CA CYS A 184 -5.37 -4.35 22.01
C CYS A 184 -4.46 -5.03 20.99
N GLU A 185 -3.66 -6.03 21.39
CA GLU A 185 -2.86 -6.85 20.48
C GLU A 185 -3.74 -7.61 19.48
N TYR A 186 -4.80 -8.25 19.96
CA TYR A 186 -5.79 -8.93 19.09
C TYR A 186 -6.45 -7.96 18.08
N VAL A 187 -6.87 -6.76 18.51
CA VAL A 187 -7.48 -5.77 17.61
C VAL A 187 -6.48 -5.29 16.56
N LYS A 188 -5.20 -5.13 16.92
CA LYS A 188 -4.13 -4.82 15.96
C LYS A 188 -3.95 -5.96 14.95
N GLU A 189 -3.89 -7.21 15.41
CA GLU A 189 -3.80 -8.37 14.52
C GLU A 189 -5.00 -8.47 13.56
N LEU A 190 -6.23 -8.20 14.06
CA LEU A 190 -7.43 -8.14 13.25
C LEU A 190 -7.34 -7.03 12.18
N ARG A 191 -6.95 -5.81 12.57
CA ARG A 191 -6.73 -4.68 11.65
C ARG A 191 -5.70 -5.05 10.58
N ASP A 192 -4.55 -5.54 11.00
CA ASP A 192 -3.42 -5.86 10.10
C ASP A 192 -3.80 -6.97 9.12
N TYR A 193 -4.53 -7.99 9.58
CA TYR A 193 -5.07 -9.04 8.72
C TYR A 193 -6.05 -8.48 7.68
N LEU A 194 -7.04 -7.68 8.10
CA LEU A 194 -8.04 -7.11 7.19
C LEU A 194 -7.40 -6.17 6.16
N VAL A 195 -6.48 -5.30 6.59
CA VAL A 195 -5.74 -4.41 5.69
C VAL A 195 -4.90 -5.21 4.70
N SER A 196 -4.15 -6.21 5.17
CA SER A 196 -3.37 -7.11 4.32
C SER A 196 -4.25 -7.86 3.32
N PHE A 197 -5.41 -8.34 3.75
CA PHE A 197 -6.36 -9.04 2.90
C PHE A 197 -6.90 -8.12 1.79
N ILE A 198 -7.26 -6.86 2.10
CA ILE A 198 -7.71 -5.89 1.09
C ILE A 198 -6.57 -5.59 0.10
N LYS A 199 -5.34 -5.35 0.58
CA LYS A 199 -4.18 -5.11 -0.29
C LYS A 199 -3.88 -6.29 -1.22
N ARG A 200 -3.99 -7.53 -0.72
CA ARG A 200 -3.81 -8.74 -1.51
C ARG A 200 -4.94 -8.96 -2.52
N THR A 201 -6.19 -8.65 -2.16
CA THR A 201 -7.36 -8.88 -3.05
C THR A 201 -7.60 -7.78 -4.08
N GLN A 202 -7.24 -6.54 -3.75
CA GLN A 202 -7.41 -5.36 -4.61
C GLN A 202 -6.09 -4.58 -4.74
N PRO A 203 -5.06 -5.17 -5.37
CA PRO A 203 -3.72 -4.60 -5.40
C PRO A 203 -3.61 -3.26 -6.15
N LEU A 204 -4.60 -2.93 -6.99
CA LEU A 204 -4.64 -1.66 -7.73
C LEU A 204 -5.31 -0.52 -6.95
N GLN A 205 -5.93 -0.81 -5.81
CA GLN A 205 -6.54 0.21 -4.96
C GLN A 205 -5.49 0.79 -4.02
N ASP A 206 -5.46 2.12 -3.89
CA ASP A 206 -4.60 2.80 -2.93
C ASP A 206 -5.20 2.71 -1.52
N VAL A 207 -4.97 1.56 -0.88
CA VAL A 207 -5.46 1.27 0.47
C VAL A 207 -4.81 2.21 1.50
N ASP A 208 -3.56 2.64 1.27
CA ASP A 208 -2.86 3.54 2.19
C ASP A 208 -3.49 4.93 2.18
N LYS A 209 -3.92 5.42 1.01
CA LYS A 209 -4.72 6.65 0.93
C LYS A 209 -6.02 6.55 1.72
N LEU A 210 -6.76 5.44 1.57
CA LEU A 210 -8.02 5.23 2.27
C LEU A 210 -7.84 5.17 3.80
N ILE A 211 -6.78 4.50 4.27
CA ILE A 211 -6.46 4.45 5.70
C ILE A 211 -6.19 5.85 6.22
N ARG A 212 -5.37 6.65 5.51
CA ARG A 212 -5.08 8.02 5.91
C ARG A 212 -6.34 8.89 5.95
N GLU A 213 -7.21 8.80 4.95
CA GLU A 213 -8.49 9.53 4.95
C GLU A 213 -9.35 9.15 6.16
N CYS A 214 -9.44 7.86 6.50
CA CYS A 214 -10.13 7.40 7.70
C CYS A 214 -9.47 7.90 9.00
N GLU A 215 -8.14 8.01 9.05
CA GLU A 215 -7.39 8.51 10.20
C GLU A 215 -7.60 10.03 10.37
N GLU A 216 -7.62 10.79 9.28
CA GLU A 216 -7.95 12.23 9.28
C GLU A 216 -9.39 12.47 9.75
N GLU A 217 -10.39 11.74 9.20
CA GLU A 217 -11.78 11.84 9.65
C GLU A 217 -11.97 11.41 11.11
N TYR A 218 -11.16 10.46 11.59
CA TYR A 218 -11.20 10.02 12.98
C TYR A 218 -10.69 11.11 13.91
N GLU A 219 -9.55 11.74 13.59
CA GLU A 219 -8.97 12.81 14.42
C GLU A 219 -9.93 14.00 14.51
N GLU A 220 -10.54 14.41 13.40
CA GLU A 220 -11.54 15.49 13.39
C GLU A 220 -12.73 15.20 14.32
N LYS A 221 -13.33 14.01 14.21
CA LYS A 221 -14.47 13.61 15.07
C LYS A 221 -14.05 13.43 16.52
N TRP A 222 -12.82 12.96 16.76
CA TRP A 222 -12.28 12.77 18.10
C TRP A 222 -12.05 14.10 18.80
N GLU A 223 -11.50 15.11 18.11
CA GLU A 223 -11.34 16.46 18.64
C GLU A 223 -12.69 17.13 18.92
N GLU A 224 -13.69 16.95 18.04
CA GLU A 224 -15.06 17.45 18.26
C GLU A 224 -15.72 16.80 19.49
N GLU A 225 -15.56 15.48 19.67
CA GLU A 225 -16.17 14.74 20.79
C GLU A 225 -15.42 15.02 22.12
N ALA A 226 -14.09 15.13 22.10
CA ALA A 226 -13.29 15.52 23.26
C ALA A 226 -13.56 16.96 23.71
N GLY A 227 -13.74 17.89 22.76
CA GLY A 227 -14.14 19.27 23.07
C GLY A 227 -15.53 19.37 23.69
N ASN A 228 -16.46 18.48 23.29
CA ASN A 228 -17.79 18.41 23.89
C ASN A 228 -17.78 17.81 25.32
N GLU A 229 -16.89 16.87 25.63
CA GLU A 229 -16.75 16.33 27.00
C GLU A 229 -16.16 17.37 27.98
N GLU A 230 -15.25 18.24 27.53
CA GLU A 230 -14.75 19.37 28.34
C GLU A 230 -15.86 20.43 28.57
N ASP A 231 -16.66 20.73 27.54
CA ASP A 231 -17.80 21.66 27.63
C ASP A 231 -18.98 21.15 28.47
N GLU A 232 -19.15 19.83 28.66
CA GLU A 232 -20.14 19.27 29.59
C GLU A 232 -19.65 19.24 31.04
N MET A 233 -18.35 19.00 31.29
CA MET A 233 -17.78 19.13 32.65
C MET A 233 -17.84 20.56 33.19
N ASP A 234 -17.61 21.57 32.33
CA ASP A 234 -17.71 22.98 32.74
C ASP A 234 -19.17 23.41 33.00
N LYS A 235 -20.16 22.82 32.30
CA LYS A 235 -21.59 23.08 32.57
C LYS A 235 -22.09 22.43 33.87
N ASP A 236 -21.57 21.28 34.25
CA ASP A 236 -21.87 20.65 35.55
C ASP A 236 -21.15 21.36 36.72
N PHE A 237 -20.01 22.02 36.46
CA PHE A 237 -19.36 22.90 37.44
C PHE A 237 -20.06 24.26 37.57
N GLU A 238 -20.60 24.81 36.47
CA GLU A 238 -21.38 26.06 36.45
C GLU A 238 -22.83 25.92 36.89
N ARG A 239 -23.44 24.72 36.85
CA ARG A 239 -24.62 24.39 37.67
C ARG A 239 -24.19 24.17 39.11
N GLY A 240 -23.56 25.20 39.68
CA GLY A 240 -23.25 25.30 41.08
C GLY A 240 -24.50 25.00 41.90
N ILE A 241 -24.30 24.22 42.96
CA ILE A 241 -25.24 24.07 44.06
C ILE A 241 -25.83 25.45 44.37
N ASP A 242 -27.13 25.63 44.13
CA ASP A 242 -27.80 26.90 44.36
C ASP A 242 -27.95 27.12 45.87
N LEU A 243 -26.90 27.70 46.47
CA LEU A 243 -26.78 27.95 47.90
C LEU A 243 -27.81 28.98 48.41
N GLU A 244 -28.53 29.68 47.52
CA GLU A 244 -29.62 30.58 47.88
C GLU A 244 -30.94 29.85 48.15
N GLU A 245 -31.11 28.61 47.68
CA GLU A 245 -32.30 27.79 47.93
C GLU A 245 -32.19 26.92 49.21
N MET A 246 -30.98 26.76 49.76
CA MET A 246 -30.74 26.07 51.03
C MET A 246 -30.93 27.01 52.23
N GLY A 247 -32.18 27.10 52.69
CA GLY A 247 -32.67 28.02 53.71
C GLY A 247 -32.22 27.78 55.16
N GLY A 248 -30.99 27.32 55.41
CA GLY A 248 -30.48 27.24 56.78
C GLY A 248 -29.19 26.46 56.97
N TRP A 249 -28.37 26.90 57.92
CA TRP A 249 -27.05 26.32 58.25
C TRP A 249 -27.11 24.85 58.73
N GLU A 250 -28.30 24.32 59.04
CA GLU A 250 -28.48 22.92 59.46
C GLU A 250 -28.40 21.90 58.30
N GLU A 251 -28.77 22.27 57.07
CA GLU A 251 -28.73 21.35 55.93
C GLU A 251 -27.32 21.19 55.34
N LEU A 252 -26.48 22.23 55.48
CA LEU A 252 -25.08 22.20 55.04
C LEU A 252 -24.22 21.22 55.87
N ALA A 253 -24.51 21.07 57.16
CA ALA A 253 -23.80 20.14 58.04
C ALA A 253 -24.09 18.66 57.71
N ALA A 254 -25.23 18.36 57.07
CA ALA A 254 -25.59 17.00 56.66
C ALA A 254 -24.80 16.52 55.43
N LEU A 255 -24.22 17.44 54.67
CA LEU A 255 -23.40 17.17 53.48
C LEU A 255 -21.90 16.99 53.80
N GLY A 256 -21.48 17.18 55.06
CA GLY A 256 -20.11 16.91 55.51
C GLY A 256 -19.05 17.91 55.00
N LEU A 257 -19.47 19.12 54.61
CA LEU A 257 -18.60 20.27 54.37
C LEU A 257 -18.32 21.06 55.65
#